data_AF-A0A5D2NT30-F1
#
_entry.id   AF-A0A5D2NT30-F1
#
_cell.length_a   1.000
_cell.length_b   1.000
_cell.length_c   1.000
_cell.angle_alpha   90.00
_cell.angle_beta   90.00
_cell.angle_gamma   90.00
#
_symmetry.space_group_name_H-M   'P 1'
#
loop_
_entity.id
_entity.type
_entity.pdbx_description
1 polymer ?
#
loop_
_entity_poly.entity_id
_entity_poly.type
_entity_poly.pdbx_seq_one_letter_code
_entity_poly.pdbx_strand_id
1 'polypeptide(L)'
;MINRIARVFARRGYNIESLAVGLNKDKALFTIVVSGTERVLQQVIEQLQKLVNVWKVEDLSNEPLVERELMLIKVKADPQFRAEVMWLVDIFRAKIVDISESLLTIEVTGDPGKMVAVQTNLRKFGIKEIARTGKIALRREKMGASAPFWRFSAASYPDLHEKVPANGLNGARARSVSNEADVSGGGDVYPVEDGFTINHVIDAHWGFIDDSTSGLQSHTLSMIVNDSPGVLNNVTGVFARRGYNIQSLAVGHAETEGLSRITTVIPGTDESISKLVQQLYKLGDLHEVQDLTHFPFAERELMLIKIAVNAAARQDVLDIANIFRANAVDVSGHTITLELTGDLDKLVALQRLLEPYGICEVARTGRLALVRESGVDTKYLRGYSLPL
;
A
#
# COMPACT_ATOMS: atom_id res chain seq x y z
N MET A 1 -18.14 1.84 -5.34
CA MET A 1 -18.29 0.66 -4.44
C MET A 1 -18.05 1.01 -2.98
N ILE A 2 -16.90 1.63 -2.64
CA ILE A 2 -16.51 2.01 -1.26
C ILE A 2 -17.64 2.68 -0.47
N ASN A 3 -18.31 3.69 -1.05
CA ASN A 3 -19.43 4.37 -0.37
C ASN A 3 -20.59 3.41 0.00
N ARG A 4 -20.93 2.43 -0.85
CA ARG A 4 -21.98 1.45 -0.55
C ARG A 4 -21.60 0.57 0.63
N ILE A 5 -20.33 0.17 0.72
CA ILE A 5 -19.78 -0.59 1.85
C ILE A 5 -19.84 0.27 3.11
N ALA A 6 -19.29 1.50 3.08
CA ALA A 6 -19.33 2.43 4.21
C ALA A 6 -20.76 2.70 4.71
N ARG A 7 -21.75 2.75 3.80
CA ARG A 7 -23.16 2.93 4.12
C ARG A 7 -23.77 1.78 4.95
N VAL A 8 -23.30 0.54 4.76
CA VAL A 8 -23.77 -0.61 5.54
C VAL A 8 -23.45 -0.43 7.03
N PHE A 9 -22.25 0.05 7.33
CA PHE A 9 -21.80 0.33 8.70
C PHE A 9 -22.48 1.56 9.28
N ALA A 10 -22.53 2.65 8.50
CA ALA A 10 -23.13 3.92 8.92
C ALA A 10 -24.60 3.79 9.33
N ARG A 11 -25.42 3.05 8.54
CA ARG A 11 -26.85 2.87 8.83
C ARG A 11 -27.15 2.17 10.16
N ARG A 12 -26.17 1.45 10.70
CA ARG A 12 -26.32 0.66 11.91
C ARG A 12 -25.55 1.27 13.09
N GLY A 13 -24.95 2.45 12.89
CA GLY A 13 -24.21 3.16 13.93
C GLY A 13 -22.85 2.56 14.27
N TYR A 14 -22.26 1.74 13.40
CA TYR A 14 -20.96 1.13 13.68
C TYR A 14 -19.82 1.99 13.16
N ASN A 15 -18.83 2.21 14.02
CA ASN A 15 -17.60 2.84 13.60
C ASN A 15 -16.71 1.84 12.87
N ILE A 16 -16.09 2.27 11.78
CA ILE A 16 -15.06 1.50 11.10
C ILE A 16 -13.75 1.97 11.70
N GLU A 17 -13.10 1.13 12.50
CA GLU A 17 -11.82 1.47 13.13
C GLU A 17 -10.73 1.64 12.08
N SER A 18 -10.77 0.80 11.05
CA SER A 18 -9.79 0.83 9.98
C SER A 18 -10.36 0.26 8.69
N LEU A 19 -9.99 0.89 7.57
CA LEU A 19 -10.32 0.41 6.23
C LEU A 19 -9.07 0.48 5.35
N ALA A 20 -8.72 -0.67 4.78
CA ALA A 20 -7.71 -0.80 3.74
C ALA A 20 -8.36 -1.31 2.45
N VAL A 21 -8.07 -0.67 1.32
CA VAL A 21 -8.55 -1.07 0.01
C VAL A 21 -7.37 -1.34 -0.90
N GLY A 22 -7.16 -2.62 -1.23
CA GLY A 22 -6.15 -3.06 -2.18
C GLY A 22 -6.77 -3.37 -3.53
N LEU A 23 -6.41 -2.61 -4.56
CA LEU A 23 -6.81 -2.90 -5.94
C LEU A 23 -5.85 -3.91 -6.55
N ASN A 24 -6.39 -4.99 -7.09
CA ASN A 24 -5.71 -5.96 -7.94
C ASN A 24 -6.27 -5.87 -9.37
N LYS A 25 -5.65 -6.57 -10.32
CA LYS A 25 -5.97 -6.51 -11.75
C LYS A 25 -7.46 -6.74 -12.06
N ASP A 26 -8.09 -7.65 -11.32
CA ASP A 26 -9.46 -8.14 -11.56
C ASP A 26 -10.43 -7.87 -10.39
N LYS A 27 -9.90 -7.59 -9.19
CA LYS A 27 -10.70 -7.48 -7.97
C LYS A 27 -10.13 -6.46 -7.00
N ALA A 28 -10.98 -5.94 -6.12
CA ALA A 28 -10.58 -5.09 -5.02
C ALA A 28 -10.75 -5.87 -3.70
N LEU A 29 -9.67 -6.00 -2.93
CA LEU A 29 -9.70 -6.60 -1.60
C LEU A 29 -9.94 -5.50 -0.56
N PHE A 30 -10.99 -5.67 0.24
CA PHE A 30 -11.34 -4.78 1.33
C PHE A 30 -11.02 -5.48 2.64
N THR A 31 -10.12 -4.90 3.44
CA THR A 31 -9.95 -5.32 4.84
C THR A 31 -10.60 -4.27 5.72
N ILE A 32 -11.59 -4.69 6.52
CA ILE A 32 -12.40 -3.81 7.36
C ILE A 32 -12.30 -4.31 8.79
N VAL A 33 -11.92 -3.41 9.70
CA VAL A 33 -11.84 -3.70 11.13
C VAL A 33 -12.99 -2.96 11.82
N VAL A 34 -13.82 -3.72 12.53
CA VAL A 34 -15.00 -3.20 13.23
C VAL A 34 -15.15 -3.91 14.56
N SER A 35 -15.38 -3.15 15.62
CA SER A 35 -15.76 -3.69 16.93
C SER A 35 -17.28 -3.81 17.05
N GLY A 36 -17.76 -4.97 17.47
CA GLY A 36 -19.19 -5.24 17.65
C GLY A 36 -19.46 -6.61 18.26
N THR A 37 -20.71 -6.85 18.64
CA THR A 37 -21.13 -8.18 19.11
C THR A 37 -21.20 -9.18 17.96
N GLU A 38 -21.11 -10.48 18.24
CA GLU A 38 -21.17 -11.55 17.22
C GLU A 38 -22.44 -11.47 16.35
N ARG A 39 -23.60 -11.18 16.97
CA ARG A 39 -24.87 -10.96 16.26
C ARG A 39 -24.78 -9.82 15.26
N VAL A 40 -24.08 -8.75 15.63
CA VAL A 40 -23.91 -7.56 14.80
C VAL A 40 -22.98 -7.86 13.63
N LEU A 41 -21.84 -8.50 13.89
CA LEU A 41 -20.88 -8.88 12.87
C LEU A 41 -21.53 -9.80 11.83
N GLN A 42 -22.29 -10.81 12.29
CA GLN A 42 -23.04 -11.70 11.40
C GLN A 42 -24.00 -10.94 10.49
N GLN A 43 -24.76 -9.99 11.05
CA GLN A 43 -25.66 -9.17 10.24
C GLN A 43 -24.93 -8.29 9.24
N VAL A 44 -23.77 -7.71 9.60
CA VAL A 44 -22.95 -6.90 8.69
C VAL A 44 -22.46 -7.77 7.52
N ILE A 45 -21.95 -8.97 7.81
CA ILE A 45 -21.48 -9.93 6.82
C ILE A 45 -22.60 -10.26 5.82
N GLU A 46 -23.80 -10.59 6.32
CA GLU A 46 -24.97 -10.88 5.46
C GLU A 46 -25.37 -9.69 4.57
N GLN A 47 -25.24 -8.45 5.06
CA GLN A 47 -25.56 -7.28 4.24
C GLN A 47 -24.48 -6.99 3.18
N LEU A 48 -23.21 -7.20 3.52
CA LEU A 48 -22.13 -7.06 2.55
C LEU A 48 -22.27 -8.09 1.43
N GLN A 49 -22.64 -9.33 1.75
CA GLN A 49 -22.88 -10.39 0.77
C GLN A 49 -24.08 -10.10 -0.17
N LYS A 50 -25.04 -9.27 0.25
CA LYS A 50 -26.17 -8.84 -0.59
C LYS A 50 -25.80 -7.79 -1.63
N LEU A 51 -24.60 -7.20 -1.54
CA LEU A 51 -24.14 -6.23 -2.52
C LEU A 51 -23.71 -6.97 -3.79
N VAL A 52 -24.33 -6.63 -4.93
CA VAL A 52 -24.07 -7.23 -6.26
C VAL A 52 -22.58 -7.36 -6.61
N ASN A 53 -21.75 -6.39 -6.20
CA ASN A 53 -20.33 -6.35 -6.57
C ASN A 53 -19.42 -6.94 -5.48
N VAL A 54 -19.96 -7.65 -4.48
CA VAL A 54 -19.19 -8.37 -3.46
C VAL A 54 -19.21 -9.85 -3.81
N TRP A 55 -18.04 -10.39 -4.14
CA TRP A 55 -17.92 -11.82 -4.42
C TRP A 55 -17.91 -12.64 -3.13
N LYS A 56 -17.11 -12.23 -2.15
CA LYS A 56 -16.91 -12.98 -0.90
C LYS A 56 -16.70 -12.04 0.27
N VAL A 57 -17.23 -12.44 1.42
CA VAL A 57 -16.94 -11.82 2.72
C VAL A 57 -16.49 -12.95 3.63
N GLU A 58 -15.32 -12.80 4.23
CA GLU A 58 -14.76 -13.75 5.20
C GLU A 58 -14.55 -13.04 6.53
N ASP A 59 -14.94 -13.70 7.61
CA ASP A 59 -14.52 -13.32 8.96
C ASP A 59 -13.19 -14.01 9.28
N LEU A 60 -12.18 -13.23 9.66
CA LEU A 60 -10.85 -13.71 9.98
C LEU A 60 -10.57 -13.72 11.49
N SER A 61 -11.50 -13.27 12.34
CA SER A 61 -11.24 -13.05 13.77
C SER A 61 -10.75 -14.27 14.55
N ASN A 62 -11.14 -15.48 14.15
CA ASN A 62 -10.81 -16.73 14.83
C ASN A 62 -9.81 -17.62 14.06
N GLU A 63 -9.20 -17.10 13.00
CA GLU A 63 -8.28 -17.86 12.14
C GLU A 63 -6.81 -17.47 12.42
N PRO A 64 -5.85 -18.40 12.26
CA PRO A 64 -4.45 -18.03 12.27
C PRO A 64 -4.17 -17.13 11.07
N LEU A 65 -3.68 -15.92 11.31
CA LEU A 65 -3.47 -14.91 10.28
C LEU A 65 -2.14 -14.19 10.42
N VAL A 66 -1.73 -13.54 9.35
CA VAL A 66 -0.69 -12.51 9.34
C VAL A 66 -1.40 -11.17 9.23
N GLU A 67 -1.41 -10.41 10.32
CA GLU A 67 -1.91 -9.04 10.36
C GLU A 67 -0.74 -8.06 10.26
N ARG A 68 -0.90 -7.05 9.41
CA ARG A 68 0.05 -5.94 9.30
C ARG A 68 -0.66 -4.61 9.15
N GLU A 69 -0.02 -3.58 9.67
CA GLU A 69 -0.40 -2.18 9.54
C GLU A 69 0.85 -1.37 9.21
N LEU A 70 0.66 -0.23 8.53
CA LEU A 70 1.70 0.73 8.19
C LEU A 70 1.38 2.07 8.84
N MET A 71 2.39 2.70 9.42
CA MET A 71 2.31 4.04 10.01
C MET A 71 3.48 4.88 9.57
N LEU A 72 3.19 6.10 9.17
CA LEU A 72 4.15 7.19 9.14
C LEU A 72 3.92 8.06 10.37
N ILE A 73 4.97 8.25 11.17
CA ILE A 73 4.91 9.08 12.38
C ILE A 73 5.98 10.16 12.30
N LYS A 74 5.56 11.41 12.45
CA LYS A 74 6.43 12.58 12.51
C LYS A 74 6.59 12.99 13.96
N VAL A 75 7.83 13.02 14.43
CA VAL A 75 8.18 13.34 15.82
C VAL A 75 9.19 14.48 15.87
N LYS A 76 9.14 15.28 16.93
CA LYS A 76 10.23 16.22 17.22
C LYS A 76 11.47 15.44 17.63
N ALA A 77 12.59 15.88 17.10
CA ALA A 77 13.88 15.23 17.25
C ALA A 77 14.96 16.30 17.38
N ASP A 78 14.84 17.10 18.44
CA ASP A 78 15.86 18.06 18.81
C ASP A 78 17.22 17.34 19.00
N PRO A 79 18.36 18.01 18.76
CA PRO A 79 19.67 17.39 18.81
C PRO A 79 19.96 16.60 20.10
N GLN A 80 19.34 17.00 21.23
CA GLN A 80 19.46 16.33 22.52
C GLN A 80 18.83 14.93 22.55
N PHE A 81 17.66 14.75 21.93
CA PHE A 81 16.88 13.50 21.98
C PHE A 81 17.02 12.65 20.71
N ARG A 82 17.63 13.21 19.67
CA ARG A 82 17.74 12.56 18.35
C ARG A 82 18.38 11.18 18.39
N ALA A 83 19.44 10.99 19.18
CA ALA A 83 20.09 9.69 19.32
C ALA A 83 19.17 8.65 19.98
N GLU A 84 18.38 9.06 20.98
CA GLU A 84 17.40 8.19 21.65
C GLU A 84 16.27 7.80 20.70
N VAL A 85 15.76 8.75 19.91
CA VAL A 85 14.74 8.48 18.87
C VAL A 85 15.28 7.50 17.84
N MET A 86 16.51 7.69 17.34
CA MET A 86 17.14 6.77 16.38
C MET A 86 17.31 5.37 16.97
N TRP A 87 17.73 5.27 18.23
CA TRP A 87 17.85 3.98 18.91
C TRP A 87 16.50 3.25 19.03
N LEU A 88 15.41 3.97 19.36
CA LEU A 88 14.07 3.39 19.38
C LEU A 88 13.62 2.93 17.99
N VAL A 89 13.93 3.70 16.94
CA VAL A 89 13.65 3.30 15.54
C VAL A 89 14.31 1.96 15.24
N ASP A 90 15.58 1.78 15.63
CA ASP A 90 16.31 0.52 15.40
C ASP A 90 15.73 -0.65 16.20
N ILE A 91 15.40 -0.47 17.49
CA ILE A 91 14.77 -1.51 18.33
C ILE A 91 13.48 -2.02 17.69
N PHE A 92 12.65 -1.09 17.22
CA PHE A 92 11.40 -1.44 16.57
C PHE A 92 11.58 -1.83 15.10
N ARG A 93 12.81 -1.91 14.57
CA ARG A 93 13.06 -2.21 13.15
C ARG A 93 12.25 -1.30 12.22
N ALA A 94 12.07 -0.06 12.64
CA ALA A 94 11.43 0.99 11.86
C ALA A 94 12.45 1.62 10.91
N LYS A 95 11.98 2.42 9.95
CA LYS A 95 12.84 3.08 8.96
C LYS A 95 12.67 4.58 9.06
N ILE A 96 13.77 5.33 8.99
CA ILE A 96 13.70 6.79 8.86
C ILE A 96 13.42 7.12 7.39
N VAL A 97 12.37 7.89 7.14
CA VAL A 97 11.93 8.26 5.78
C VAL A 97 12.32 9.69 5.43
N ASP A 98 12.30 10.58 6.42
CA ASP A 98 12.67 11.99 6.25
C ASP A 98 13.35 12.51 7.50
N ILE A 99 14.31 13.41 7.27
CA ILE A 99 15.12 14.02 8.30
C ILE A 99 15.16 15.52 8.06
N SER A 100 14.77 16.28 9.09
CA SER A 100 14.92 17.73 9.14
C SER A 100 15.75 18.13 10.37
N GLU A 101 15.93 19.43 10.58
CA GLU A 101 16.67 20.00 11.72
C GLU A 101 16.02 19.63 13.06
N SER A 102 14.69 19.72 13.13
CA SER A 102 13.91 19.52 14.36
C SER A 102 12.91 18.36 14.30
N LEU A 103 12.74 17.73 13.14
CA LEU A 103 11.72 16.69 12.92
C LEU A 103 12.32 15.45 12.25
N LEU A 104 11.81 14.29 12.65
CA LEU A 104 12.06 13.01 12.00
C LEU A 104 10.72 12.41 11.57
N THR A 105 10.66 11.90 10.33
CA THR A 105 9.54 11.08 9.86
C THR A 105 9.98 9.63 9.82
N ILE A 106 9.24 8.77 10.52
CA ILE A 106 9.56 7.37 10.74
C ILE A 106 8.46 6.51 10.11
N GLU A 107 8.83 5.52 9.32
CA GLU A 107 7.99 4.44 8.83
C GLU A 107 8.04 3.25 9.78
N VAL A 108 6.89 2.77 10.19
CA VAL A 108 6.72 1.62 11.08
C VAL A 108 5.77 0.64 10.42
N THR A 109 6.19 -0.61 10.32
CA THR A 109 5.36 -1.74 9.91
C THR A 109 5.33 -2.81 10.98
N GLY A 110 4.18 -3.47 11.14
CA GLY A 110 4.07 -4.62 12.02
C GLY A 110 2.64 -4.91 12.43
N ASP A 111 2.49 -5.71 13.49
CA ASP A 111 1.20 -5.98 14.12
C ASP A 111 0.70 -4.77 14.94
N PRO A 112 -0.61 -4.70 15.24
CA PRO A 112 -1.18 -3.58 15.99
C PRO A 112 -0.54 -3.34 17.37
N GLY A 113 -0.05 -4.39 18.02
CA GLY A 113 0.64 -4.28 19.31
C GLY A 113 1.94 -3.47 19.18
N LYS A 114 2.73 -3.75 18.15
CA LYS A 114 3.92 -2.96 17.81
C LYS A 114 3.57 -1.51 17.51
N MET A 115 2.48 -1.24 16.79
CA MET A 115 2.06 0.13 16.45
C MET A 115 1.75 0.96 17.70
N VAL A 116 1.00 0.37 18.64
CA VAL A 116 0.68 0.99 19.93
C VAL A 116 1.95 1.20 20.77
N ALA A 117 2.85 0.21 20.81
CA ALA A 117 4.10 0.30 21.54
C ALA A 117 5.00 1.44 21.02
N VAL A 118 5.17 1.55 19.70
CA VAL A 118 5.96 2.62 19.07
C VAL A 118 5.37 3.99 19.36
N GLN A 119 4.06 4.15 19.16
CA GLN A 119 3.39 5.42 19.45
C GLN A 119 3.55 5.80 20.93
N THR A 120 3.38 4.85 21.85
CA THR A 120 3.52 5.10 23.30
C THR A 120 4.93 5.53 23.67
N ASN A 121 5.96 4.87 23.14
CA ASN A 121 7.35 5.24 23.41
C ASN A 121 7.75 6.57 22.75
N LEU A 122 7.16 6.91 21.60
CA LEU A 122 7.46 8.16 20.89
C LEU A 122 6.67 9.37 21.39
N ARG A 123 5.55 9.17 22.12
CA ARG A 123 4.73 10.25 22.69
C ARG A 123 5.55 11.26 23.50
N LYS A 124 6.56 10.80 24.25
CA LYS A 124 7.39 11.66 25.10
C LYS A 124 8.25 12.68 24.34
N PHE A 125 8.53 12.44 23.06
CA PHE A 125 9.30 13.37 22.23
C PHE A 125 8.42 14.41 21.52
N GLY A 126 7.10 14.33 21.64
CA GLY A 126 6.17 15.22 20.94
C GLY A 126 5.91 14.77 19.51
N ILE A 127 4.88 13.94 19.35
CA ILE A 127 4.36 13.54 18.05
C ILE A 127 3.67 14.74 17.41
N LYS A 128 4.11 15.12 16.20
CA LYS A 128 3.53 16.22 15.42
C LYS A 128 2.39 15.72 14.52
N GLU A 129 2.58 14.56 13.90
CA GLU A 129 1.67 14.08 12.86
C GLU A 129 1.70 12.55 12.78
N ILE A 130 0.54 11.90 12.67
CA ILE A 130 0.42 10.48 12.39
C ILE A 130 -0.44 10.26 11.15
N ALA A 131 0.08 9.45 10.22
CA ALA A 131 -0.71 8.80 9.19
C ALA A 131 -0.64 7.29 9.39
N ARG A 132 -1.79 6.65 9.50
CA ARG A 132 -1.94 5.20 9.68
C ARG A 132 -2.82 4.62 8.59
N THR A 133 -2.45 3.44 8.11
CA THR A 133 -3.33 2.69 7.23
C THR A 133 -4.38 1.95 8.02
N GLY A 134 -5.35 1.39 7.31
CA GLY A 134 -6.08 0.25 7.85
C GLY A 134 -5.17 -0.97 8.00
N LYS A 135 -5.59 -1.90 8.85
CA LYS A 135 -4.97 -3.21 8.99
C LYS A 135 -5.26 -4.04 7.74
N ILE A 136 -4.27 -4.77 7.26
CA ILE A 136 -4.44 -5.83 6.26
C ILE A 136 -4.13 -7.17 6.90
N ALA A 137 -4.87 -8.20 6.50
CA ALA A 137 -4.68 -9.54 7.02
C ALA A 137 -4.77 -10.58 5.91
N LEU A 138 -3.86 -11.56 5.95
CA LEU A 138 -3.92 -12.77 5.14
C LEU A 138 -3.96 -13.99 6.06
N ARG A 139 -4.80 -14.98 5.74
CA ARG A 139 -4.84 -16.23 6.49
C ARG A 139 -3.52 -16.99 6.36
N ARG A 140 -3.03 -17.56 7.46
CA ARG A 140 -1.91 -18.53 7.45
C ARG A 140 -2.42 -19.91 7.09
N GLU A 141 -1.61 -20.66 6.35
CA GLU A 141 -1.87 -22.08 6.16
C GLU A 141 -1.62 -22.83 7.48
N LYS A 142 -2.52 -23.75 7.85
CA LYS A 142 -2.28 -24.62 9.00
C LYS A 142 -1.10 -25.53 8.66
N MET A 143 -0.07 -25.57 9.51
CA MET A 143 1.05 -26.51 9.34
C MET A 143 0.50 -27.95 9.20
N GLY A 144 0.78 -28.60 8.06
CA GLY A 144 0.32 -29.96 7.75
C GLY A 144 -1.04 -30.06 7.05
N ALA A 145 -1.75 -28.96 6.81
CA ALA A 145 -2.94 -28.96 5.96
C ALA A 145 -2.54 -28.96 4.47
N SER A 146 -3.14 -29.85 3.69
CA SER A 146 -3.13 -29.73 2.23
C SER A 146 -4.04 -28.57 1.86
N ALA A 147 -3.50 -27.52 1.23
CA ALA A 147 -4.26 -26.33 0.87
C ALA A 147 -5.51 -26.74 0.03
N PRO A 148 -6.75 -26.55 0.55
CA PRO A 148 -7.96 -27.13 -0.05
C PRO A 148 -8.31 -26.57 -1.44
N PHE A 149 -7.73 -25.42 -1.81
CA PHE A 149 -8.03 -24.70 -3.04
C PHE A 149 -7.19 -25.14 -4.25
N TRP A 150 -6.26 -26.07 -4.06
CA TRP A 150 -5.49 -26.63 -5.15
C TRP A 150 -6.28 -27.71 -5.90
N ARG A 151 -7.06 -27.26 -6.90
CA ARG A 151 -7.29 -28.06 -8.11
C ARG A 151 -6.05 -28.12 -9.01
N PHE A 152 -4.96 -27.45 -8.61
CA PHE A 152 -3.68 -27.47 -9.30
C PHE A 152 -2.63 -27.96 -8.31
N SER A 153 -2.10 -29.15 -8.52
CA SER A 153 -0.98 -29.64 -7.73
C SER A 153 0.22 -28.70 -7.92
N ALA A 154 1.20 -28.68 -7.02
CA ALA A 154 2.53 -28.16 -7.35
C ALA A 154 3.13 -28.85 -8.62
N ALA A 155 2.57 -30.01 -9.00
CA ALA A 155 2.82 -30.70 -10.27
C ALA A 155 2.04 -30.15 -11.50
N SER A 156 1.17 -29.14 -11.33
CA SER A 156 0.42 -28.49 -12.41
C SER A 156 1.21 -27.40 -13.13
N TYR A 157 2.46 -27.17 -12.74
CA TYR A 157 3.45 -26.43 -13.52
C TYR A 157 4.65 -27.35 -13.83
N PRO A 158 4.55 -28.22 -14.85
CA PRO A 158 5.71 -28.95 -15.37
C PRO A 158 6.80 -28.02 -15.92
N ASP A 159 6.38 -26.80 -16.28
CA ASP A 159 7.14 -25.85 -17.10
C ASP A 159 8.18 -25.05 -16.27
N LEU A 160 8.11 -25.10 -14.94
CA LEU A 160 9.11 -24.50 -14.05
C LEU A 160 10.42 -25.32 -13.97
N HIS A 161 10.52 -26.43 -14.71
CA HIS A 161 11.73 -27.23 -14.84
C HIS A 161 12.49 -27.04 -16.16
N GLU A 162 12.05 -26.18 -17.08
CA GLU A 162 12.88 -25.81 -18.23
C GLU A 162 13.83 -24.68 -17.85
N LYS A 163 15.08 -25.05 -17.56
CA LYS A 163 16.21 -24.15 -17.80
C LYS A 163 16.05 -23.60 -19.21
N VAL A 164 15.93 -22.26 -19.32
CA VAL A 164 16.03 -21.56 -20.60
C VAL A 164 17.18 -22.16 -21.39
N PRO A 165 16.94 -22.75 -22.58
CA PRO A 165 18.01 -23.37 -23.34
C PRO A 165 19.01 -22.29 -23.76
N ALA A 166 20.21 -22.35 -23.19
CA ALA A 166 21.39 -21.70 -23.70
C ALA A 166 21.75 -22.34 -25.05
N ASN A 167 21.07 -21.93 -26.13
CA ASN A 167 21.57 -21.98 -27.50
C ASN A 167 20.55 -21.36 -28.47
N GLY A 168 20.72 -20.06 -28.71
CA GLY A 168 20.05 -19.30 -29.76
C GLY A 168 20.96 -18.25 -30.37
N LEU A 169 22.28 -18.48 -30.39
CA LEU A 169 23.26 -17.63 -31.07
C LEU A 169 24.03 -18.48 -32.06
N ASN A 170 23.40 -18.75 -33.21
CA ASN A 170 24.10 -19.10 -34.45
C ASN A 170 23.25 -18.65 -35.63
N GLY A 171 23.38 -17.35 -35.93
CA GLY A 171 22.76 -16.69 -37.07
C GLY A 171 23.52 -15.39 -37.35
N ALA A 172 24.80 -15.52 -37.67
CA ALA A 172 25.67 -14.39 -37.99
C ALA A 172 25.17 -13.66 -39.24
N ARG A 173 24.92 -12.35 -39.11
CA ARG A 173 25.27 -11.36 -40.13
C ARG A 173 25.63 -10.01 -39.48
N ALA A 174 26.95 -9.86 -39.36
CA ALA A 174 27.77 -8.66 -39.22
C ALA A 174 27.07 -7.29 -39.17
N ARG A 175 27.35 -6.53 -38.10
CA ARG A 175 27.78 -5.13 -38.17
C ARG A 175 28.50 -4.68 -36.89
N SER A 176 29.79 -4.43 -37.08
CA SER A 176 30.76 -3.55 -36.38
C SER A 176 30.46 -3.03 -34.97
N VAL A 177 31.42 -3.34 -34.10
CA VAL A 177 31.67 -2.89 -32.72
C VAL A 177 32.25 -1.47 -32.66
N SER A 178 31.83 -0.68 -31.66
CA SER A 178 32.72 0.26 -30.97
C SER A 178 32.30 0.50 -29.51
N ASN A 179 33.09 -0.09 -28.60
CA ASN A 179 33.42 0.22 -27.21
C ASN A 179 32.46 1.05 -26.33
N GLU A 180 32.02 0.42 -25.24
CA GLU A 180 31.80 1.08 -23.93
C GLU A 180 32.73 0.45 -22.89
N ALA A 181 33.27 1.30 -22.02
CA ALA A 181 34.05 0.94 -20.85
C ALA A 181 33.15 0.89 -19.61
N ASP A 182 33.35 -0.15 -18.81
CA ASP A 182 32.71 -0.41 -17.52
C ASP A 182 32.83 0.75 -16.52
N VAL A 183 31.71 1.11 -15.86
CA VAL A 183 31.73 1.64 -14.49
C VAL A 183 30.53 1.10 -13.71
N SER A 184 30.83 0.28 -12.70
CA SER A 184 29.88 -0.22 -11.71
C SER A 184 29.45 0.89 -10.74
N GLY A 185 28.15 1.14 -10.63
CA GLY A 185 27.57 2.03 -9.61
C GLY A 185 26.28 1.43 -9.06
N GLY A 186 26.31 1.01 -7.79
CA GLY A 186 25.15 0.51 -7.06
C GLY A 186 24.14 1.63 -6.79
N GLY A 187 23.08 1.66 -7.59
CA GLY A 187 21.90 2.49 -7.40
C GLY A 187 20.71 1.79 -8.04
N ASP A 188 19.60 1.69 -7.30
CA ASP A 188 18.37 1.03 -7.76
C ASP A 188 17.70 1.88 -8.86
N VAL A 189 18.03 1.60 -10.12
CA VAL A 189 17.36 2.15 -11.31
C VAL A 189 16.59 1.02 -11.98
N TYR A 190 15.25 1.10 -11.95
CA TYR A 190 14.39 0.16 -12.69
C TYR A 190 14.22 0.67 -14.13
N PRO A 191 14.52 -0.12 -15.17
CA PRO A 191 14.28 0.28 -16.56
C PRO A 191 12.77 0.20 -16.87
N VAL A 192 12.26 1.23 -17.53
CA VAL A 192 10.90 1.29 -18.08
C VAL A 192 11.02 0.94 -19.56
N GLU A 193 10.45 -0.18 -19.99
CA GLU A 193 10.35 -0.50 -21.43
C GLU A 193 9.04 0.06 -21.99
N ASP A 194 9.15 0.91 -23.01
CA ASP A 194 8.03 1.44 -23.79
C ASP A 194 7.55 0.44 -24.83
N GLY A 195 6.24 0.13 -24.84
CA GLY A 195 5.62 -0.52 -25.98
C GLY A 195 4.24 -1.12 -25.74
N PHE A 196 3.21 -0.42 -26.23
CA PHE A 196 2.01 -0.89 -26.98
C PHE A 196 0.77 -0.05 -26.64
N THR A 197 0.42 0.86 -27.54
CA THR A 197 -0.85 1.61 -27.52
C THR A 197 -2.01 0.70 -27.90
N ILE A 198 -2.90 0.44 -26.93
CA ILE A 198 -4.28 -0.01 -27.17
C ILE A 198 -5.19 0.91 -26.35
N ASN A 199 -6.07 1.66 -27.02
CA ASN A 199 -7.11 2.45 -26.37
C ASN A 199 -8.12 1.50 -25.69
N HIS A 200 -8.07 1.40 -24.36
CA HIS A 200 -9.22 1.07 -23.53
C HIS A 200 -9.02 1.59 -22.10
N VAL A 201 -10.09 2.18 -21.58
CA VAL A 201 -10.33 2.58 -20.18
C VAL A 201 -9.61 1.65 -19.19
N ILE A 202 -8.78 2.25 -18.33
CA ILE A 202 -7.91 1.64 -17.31
C ILE A 202 -6.62 1.07 -17.93
N ASP A 203 -5.64 1.95 -18.13
CA ASP A 203 -4.27 1.52 -18.34
C ASP A 203 -3.76 0.78 -17.09
N ALA A 204 -3.04 -0.32 -17.29
CA ALA A 204 -2.45 -1.16 -16.24
C ALA A 204 -1.30 -0.45 -15.49
N HIS A 205 -1.05 0.81 -15.82
CA HIS A 205 -0.33 1.78 -15.02
C HIS A 205 -1.23 2.23 -13.88
N TRP A 206 -1.26 1.40 -12.83
CA TRP A 206 -1.84 1.74 -11.53
C TRP A 206 -1.19 2.97 -10.86
N GLY A 207 -0.15 3.56 -11.49
CA GLY A 207 0.59 4.73 -11.06
C GLY A 207 0.31 5.95 -11.92
N PHE A 208 0.59 7.11 -11.32
CA PHE A 208 0.48 8.48 -11.84
C PHE A 208 -0.04 8.59 -13.28
N ILE A 209 -1.36 8.83 -13.41
CA ILE A 209 -1.82 9.54 -14.60
C ILE A 209 -1.15 10.91 -14.49
N ASP A 210 -0.29 11.25 -15.43
CA ASP A 210 0.14 12.61 -15.72
C ASP A 210 0.03 12.77 -17.23
N ASP A 211 -1.19 13.03 -17.68
CA ASP A 211 -1.40 13.39 -19.07
C ASP A 211 -1.24 14.91 -19.19
N SER A 212 0.00 15.33 -19.49
CA SER A 212 0.36 16.73 -19.69
C SER A 212 -0.48 17.41 -20.78
N THR A 213 -1.18 16.65 -21.64
CA THR A 213 -2.05 17.18 -22.69
C THR A 213 -3.48 17.47 -22.21
N SER A 214 -3.98 16.76 -21.19
CA SER A 214 -5.33 16.96 -20.63
C SER A 214 -5.34 17.60 -19.24
N GLY A 215 -4.17 17.77 -18.61
CA GLY A 215 -4.03 18.31 -17.25
C GLY A 215 -4.58 17.37 -16.18
N LEU A 216 -4.80 16.10 -16.52
CA LEU A 216 -5.34 15.10 -15.63
C LEU A 216 -4.16 14.46 -14.86
N GLN A 217 -4.11 14.70 -13.55
CA GLN A 217 -3.09 14.13 -12.68
C GLN A 217 -3.66 13.41 -11.46
N SER A 218 -2.85 12.59 -10.80
CA SER A 218 -3.25 11.87 -9.58
C SER A 218 -3.01 12.72 -8.34
N HIS A 219 -4.09 13.25 -7.74
CA HIS A 219 -4.00 14.09 -6.55
C HIS A 219 -4.04 13.28 -5.27
N THR A 220 -3.14 13.59 -4.32
CA THR A 220 -3.10 12.93 -3.00
C THR A 220 -3.66 13.87 -1.93
N LEU A 221 -4.85 13.55 -1.43
CA LEU A 221 -5.51 14.33 -0.39
C LEU A 221 -5.32 13.68 0.98
N SER A 222 -4.96 14.48 1.98
CA SER A 222 -4.93 14.11 3.39
C SER A 222 -6.00 14.89 4.14
N MET A 223 -6.86 14.18 4.87
CA MET A 223 -8.01 14.77 5.55
C MET A 223 -8.01 14.37 7.03
N ILE A 224 -8.24 15.32 7.92
CA ILE A 224 -8.50 15.07 9.35
C ILE A 224 -10.00 15.18 9.60
N VAL A 225 -10.56 14.11 10.13
CA VAL A 225 -12.00 13.97 10.37
C VAL A 225 -12.28 13.47 11.80
N ASN A 226 -13.50 13.70 12.29
CA ASN A 226 -13.97 13.05 13.51
C ASN A 226 -13.95 11.52 13.36
N ASP A 227 -13.43 10.83 14.36
CA ASP A 227 -13.51 9.38 14.47
C ASP A 227 -14.87 8.97 15.02
N SER A 228 -15.87 8.94 14.13
CA SER A 228 -17.26 8.67 14.51
C SER A 228 -18.02 7.92 13.40
N PRO A 229 -19.02 7.09 13.78
CA PRO A 229 -19.82 6.35 12.81
C PRO A 229 -20.42 7.24 11.74
N GLY A 230 -20.28 6.84 10.47
CA GLY A 230 -20.90 7.53 9.34
C GLY A 230 -20.07 8.63 8.69
N VAL A 231 -18.99 9.11 9.33
CA VAL A 231 -18.09 10.13 8.77
C VAL A 231 -17.47 9.64 7.46
N LEU A 232 -16.94 8.41 7.42
CA LEU A 232 -16.40 7.82 6.20
C LEU A 232 -17.45 7.70 5.07
N ASN A 233 -18.70 7.40 5.41
CA ASN A 233 -19.79 7.36 4.43
C ASN A 233 -20.11 8.77 3.88
N ASN A 234 -20.05 9.80 4.71
CA ASN A 234 -20.27 11.19 4.30
C ASN A 234 -19.17 11.66 3.34
N VAL A 235 -17.91 11.44 3.72
CA VAL A 235 -16.72 11.78 2.90
C VAL A 235 -16.76 11.03 1.56
N THR A 236 -16.88 9.70 1.59
CA THR A 236 -16.95 8.90 0.36
C THR A 236 -18.20 9.18 -0.48
N GLY A 237 -19.25 9.71 0.15
CA GLY A 237 -20.48 10.12 -0.52
C GLY A 237 -20.33 11.40 -1.33
N VAL A 238 -19.39 12.29 -0.97
CA VAL A 238 -19.04 13.45 -1.79
C VAL A 238 -18.34 13.00 -3.07
N PHE A 239 -17.38 12.06 -2.97
CA PHE A 239 -16.70 11.48 -4.14
C PHE A 239 -17.69 10.77 -5.07
N ALA A 240 -18.52 9.89 -4.50
CA ALA A 240 -19.45 9.07 -5.28
C ALA A 240 -20.53 9.89 -6.01
N ARG A 241 -21.10 10.92 -5.38
CA ARG A 241 -22.16 11.75 -5.99
C ARG A 241 -21.68 12.54 -7.22
N ARG A 242 -20.37 12.76 -7.35
CA ARG A 242 -19.76 13.53 -8.43
C ARG A 242 -19.00 12.68 -9.42
N GLY A 243 -19.00 11.36 -9.23
CA GLY A 243 -18.32 10.43 -10.13
C GLY A 243 -16.79 10.45 -10.02
N TYR A 244 -16.22 10.92 -8.90
CA TYR A 244 -14.78 10.78 -8.69
C TYR A 244 -14.41 9.32 -8.48
N ASN A 245 -13.40 8.85 -9.21
CA ASN A 245 -12.82 7.55 -8.98
C ASN A 245 -11.78 7.64 -7.86
N ILE A 246 -11.78 6.67 -6.95
CA ILE A 246 -10.81 6.62 -5.85
C ILE A 246 -9.80 5.53 -6.21
N GLN A 247 -8.55 5.92 -6.46
CA GLN A 247 -7.47 4.97 -6.77
C GLN A 247 -6.94 4.30 -5.50
N SER A 248 -6.90 5.05 -4.40
CA SER A 248 -6.39 4.55 -3.13
C SER A 248 -7.12 5.24 -1.98
N LEU A 249 -7.39 4.48 -0.91
CA LEU A 249 -8.00 4.99 0.30
C LEU A 249 -7.42 4.25 1.50
N ALA A 250 -6.80 5.00 2.41
CA ALA A 250 -6.33 4.53 3.69
C ALA A 250 -7.00 5.35 4.80
N VAL A 251 -7.50 4.67 5.82
CA VAL A 251 -8.16 5.29 6.99
C VAL A 251 -7.57 4.69 8.26
N GLY A 252 -7.12 5.55 9.17
CA GLY A 252 -6.64 5.15 10.49
C GLY A 252 -6.67 6.31 11.49
N HIS A 253 -6.43 6.01 12.76
CA HIS A 253 -6.42 7.03 13.82
C HIS A 253 -5.31 8.06 13.60
N ALA A 254 -5.62 9.32 13.89
CA ALA A 254 -4.67 10.43 13.86
C ALA A 254 -3.87 10.52 15.17
N GLU A 255 -3.03 11.55 15.28
CA GLU A 255 -2.23 11.83 16.49
C GLU A 255 -3.08 12.21 17.72
N THR A 256 -4.25 12.79 17.49
CA THR A 256 -5.18 13.21 18.54
C THR A 256 -6.32 12.19 18.68
N GLU A 257 -6.66 11.84 19.91
CA GLU A 257 -7.76 10.92 20.21
C GLU A 257 -9.11 11.48 19.71
N GLY A 258 -9.94 10.61 19.14
CA GLY A 258 -11.21 11.01 18.55
C GLY A 258 -11.10 11.63 17.15
N LEU A 259 -9.89 11.72 16.57
CA LEU A 259 -9.66 12.11 15.19
C LEU A 259 -9.08 10.95 14.37
N SER A 260 -9.49 10.87 13.12
CA SER A 260 -8.99 9.93 12.14
C SER A 260 -8.41 10.68 10.93
N ARG A 261 -7.34 10.14 10.36
CA ARG A 261 -6.75 10.64 9.13
C ARG A 261 -7.17 9.75 7.97
N ILE A 262 -7.68 10.38 6.92
CA ILE A 262 -8.00 9.72 5.65
C ILE A 262 -7.01 10.22 4.60
N THR A 263 -6.24 9.30 4.02
CA THR A 263 -5.41 9.57 2.85
C THR A 263 -6.06 8.94 1.63
N THR A 264 -6.29 9.72 0.58
CA THR A 264 -6.94 9.26 -0.65
C THR A 264 -6.21 9.76 -1.88
N VAL A 265 -6.18 8.94 -2.93
CA VAL A 265 -5.65 9.33 -4.24
C VAL A 265 -6.78 9.39 -5.25
N ILE A 266 -6.93 10.53 -5.91
CA ILE A 266 -8.04 10.82 -6.84
C ILE A 266 -7.45 11.43 -8.13
N PRO A 267 -7.68 10.81 -9.31
CA PRO A 267 -7.32 11.41 -10.58
C PRO A 267 -8.28 12.55 -10.93
N GLY A 268 -7.74 13.67 -11.38
CA GLY A 268 -8.51 14.85 -11.74
C GLY A 268 -7.62 15.99 -12.22
N THR A 269 -8.24 17.07 -12.69
CA THR A 269 -7.55 18.34 -12.93
C THR A 269 -7.51 19.16 -11.64
N ASP A 270 -6.55 20.07 -11.51
CA ASP A 270 -6.41 20.98 -10.36
C ASP A 270 -7.71 21.74 -10.06
N GLU A 271 -8.43 22.17 -11.10
CA GLU A 271 -9.73 22.83 -10.96
C GLU A 271 -10.81 21.91 -10.38
N SER A 272 -10.85 20.66 -10.86
CA SER A 272 -11.81 19.66 -10.40
C SER A 272 -11.56 19.30 -8.94
N ILE A 273 -10.29 19.13 -8.57
CA ILE A 273 -9.90 18.80 -7.20
C ILE A 273 -10.11 19.99 -6.27
N SER A 274 -9.83 21.22 -6.71
CA SER A 274 -10.17 22.43 -5.95
C SER A 274 -11.67 22.52 -5.63
N LYS A 275 -12.53 22.24 -6.62
CA LYS A 275 -13.99 22.17 -6.43
C LYS A 275 -14.41 21.01 -5.53
N LEU A 276 -13.66 19.91 -5.49
CA LEU A 276 -13.89 18.79 -4.59
C LEU A 276 -13.54 19.17 -3.15
N VAL A 277 -12.36 19.75 -2.92
CA VAL A 277 -11.89 20.22 -1.62
C VAL A 277 -12.86 21.22 -1.00
N GLN A 278 -13.34 22.22 -1.76
CA GLN A 278 -14.35 23.17 -1.31
C GLN A 278 -15.65 22.51 -0.81
N GLN A 279 -15.94 21.29 -1.23
CA GLN A 279 -17.21 20.62 -0.96
C GLN A 279 -17.06 19.58 0.14
N LEU A 280 -15.85 19.05 0.30
CA LEU A 280 -15.45 18.39 1.54
C LEU A 280 -15.57 19.38 2.71
N TYR A 281 -15.09 20.62 2.59
CA TYR A 281 -15.22 21.66 3.64
C TYR A 281 -16.65 21.99 4.10
N LYS A 282 -17.68 21.52 3.40
CA LYS A 282 -19.08 21.65 3.82
C LYS A 282 -19.54 20.55 4.78
N LEU A 283 -18.71 19.52 4.99
CA LEU A 283 -18.99 18.45 5.93
C LEU A 283 -18.65 18.93 7.35
N GLY A 284 -19.59 18.83 8.28
CA GLY A 284 -19.38 19.28 9.67
C GLY A 284 -18.34 18.46 10.45
N ASP A 285 -18.08 17.23 10.03
CA ASP A 285 -17.13 16.31 10.68
C ASP A 285 -15.68 16.42 10.18
N LEU A 286 -15.41 17.37 9.31
CA LEU A 286 -14.12 17.55 8.67
C LEU A 286 -13.41 18.76 9.28
N HIS A 287 -12.22 18.52 9.83
CA HIS A 287 -11.40 19.58 10.44
C HIS A 287 -10.46 20.20 9.42
N GLU A 288 -9.81 19.37 8.62
CA GLU A 288 -8.75 19.81 7.71
C GLU A 288 -8.71 18.96 6.44
N VAL A 289 -8.43 19.60 5.30
CA VAL A 289 -8.08 18.92 4.04
C VAL A 289 -6.87 19.60 3.42
N GLN A 290 -5.83 18.81 3.20
CA GLN A 290 -4.63 19.22 2.48
C GLN A 290 -4.52 18.45 1.17
N ASP A 291 -4.27 19.15 0.07
CA ASP A 291 -3.79 18.56 -1.18
C ASP A 291 -2.26 18.52 -1.14
N LEU A 292 -1.70 17.32 -1.08
CA LEU A 292 -0.26 17.09 -0.98
C LEU A 292 0.45 17.08 -2.34
N THR A 293 -0.29 17.16 -3.45
CA THR A 293 0.20 16.88 -4.80
C THR A 293 1.40 17.74 -5.21
N HIS A 294 1.44 19.00 -4.77
CA HIS A 294 2.51 19.95 -5.09
C HIS A 294 3.53 20.15 -3.96
N PHE A 295 3.42 19.38 -2.89
CA PHE A 295 4.39 19.41 -1.79
C PHE A 295 5.40 18.27 -1.93
N PRO A 296 6.64 18.43 -1.44
CA PRO A 296 7.52 17.29 -1.24
C PRO A 296 6.88 16.39 -0.17
N PHE A 297 6.39 15.21 -0.53
CA PHE A 297 5.81 14.26 0.43
C PHE A 297 6.45 12.89 0.36
N ALA A 298 6.53 12.24 1.51
CA ALA A 298 6.91 10.85 1.63
C ALA A 298 5.68 9.98 1.40
N GLU A 299 5.71 9.16 0.34
CA GLU A 299 4.67 8.16 0.09
C GLU A 299 5.13 6.76 0.48
N ARG A 300 4.22 6.02 1.13
CA ARG A 300 4.41 4.60 1.44
C ARG A 300 3.11 3.85 1.31
N GLU A 301 3.23 2.63 0.82
CA GLU A 301 2.17 1.65 0.83
C GLU A 301 2.74 0.30 1.27
N LEU A 302 1.90 -0.50 1.93
CA LEU A 302 2.23 -1.82 2.43
C LEU A 302 1.44 -2.87 1.63
N MET A 303 2.14 -3.91 1.21
CA MET A 303 1.56 -5.08 0.53
C MET A 303 1.97 -6.36 1.23
N LEU A 304 0.98 -7.22 1.45
CA LEU A 304 1.18 -8.64 1.72
C LEU A 304 0.89 -9.42 0.43
N ILE A 305 1.84 -10.21 0.00
CA ILE A 305 1.72 -11.07 -1.18
C ILE A 305 1.97 -12.51 -0.78
N LYS A 306 0.96 -13.36 -0.96
CA LYS A 306 1.02 -14.80 -0.71
C LYS A 306 1.23 -15.53 -2.02
N ILE A 307 2.26 -16.33 -2.08
CA ILE A 307 2.74 -16.99 -3.29
C ILE A 307 2.74 -18.48 -3.07
N ALA A 308 2.34 -19.22 -4.10
CA ALA A 308 2.48 -20.66 -4.19
C ALA A 308 3.94 -21.00 -4.43
N VAL A 309 4.53 -21.86 -3.60
CA VAL A 309 5.96 -22.15 -3.71
C VAL A 309 6.21 -23.64 -3.52
N ASN A 310 6.84 -24.26 -4.51
CA ASN A 310 7.35 -25.63 -4.41
C ASN A 310 8.78 -25.63 -3.83
N ALA A 311 9.36 -26.81 -3.59
CA ALA A 311 10.69 -26.90 -2.98
C ALA A 311 11.81 -26.28 -3.85
N ALA A 312 11.67 -26.31 -5.18
CA ALA A 312 12.67 -25.79 -6.12
C ALA A 312 12.64 -24.26 -6.20
N ALA A 313 11.47 -23.67 -6.37
CA ALA A 313 11.27 -22.22 -6.50
C ALA A 313 11.39 -21.45 -5.18
N ARG A 314 11.51 -22.16 -4.05
CA ARG A 314 11.58 -21.54 -2.71
C ARG A 314 12.73 -20.57 -2.57
N GLN A 315 13.91 -20.96 -3.04
CA GLN A 315 15.09 -20.11 -2.92
C GLN A 315 14.94 -18.87 -3.82
N ASP A 316 14.52 -19.07 -5.07
CA ASP A 316 14.35 -17.98 -6.04
C ASP A 316 13.36 -16.91 -5.54
N VAL A 317 12.21 -17.31 -4.98
CA VAL A 317 11.23 -16.38 -4.43
C VAL A 317 11.80 -15.60 -3.24
N LEU A 318 12.58 -16.24 -2.37
CA LEU A 318 13.23 -15.56 -1.25
C LEU A 318 14.36 -14.62 -1.71
N ASP A 319 15.08 -14.98 -2.77
CA ASP A 319 16.14 -14.13 -3.33
C ASP A 319 15.54 -12.88 -4.00
N ILE A 320 14.46 -13.04 -4.78
CA ILE A 320 13.69 -11.90 -5.32
C ILE A 320 13.17 -11.02 -4.17
N ALA A 321 12.63 -11.63 -3.11
CA ALA A 321 12.17 -10.90 -1.94
C ALA A 321 13.30 -10.07 -1.29
N ASN A 322 14.48 -10.67 -1.14
CA ASN A 322 15.66 -10.01 -0.57
C ASN A 322 16.11 -8.80 -1.40
N ILE A 323 16.13 -8.93 -2.74
CA ILE A 323 16.47 -7.81 -3.66
C ILE A 323 15.52 -6.63 -3.44
N PHE A 324 14.21 -6.90 -3.34
CA PHE A 324 13.22 -5.86 -3.09
C PHE A 324 13.15 -5.40 -1.63
N ARG A 325 13.98 -5.98 -0.75
CA ARG A 325 13.95 -5.75 0.70
C ARG A 325 12.57 -6.05 1.29
N ALA A 326 11.91 -7.06 0.75
CA ALA A 326 10.67 -7.62 1.28
C ALA A 326 11.00 -8.63 2.39
N ASN A 327 10.16 -8.69 3.41
CA ASN A 327 10.33 -9.59 4.54
C ASN A 327 9.42 -10.81 4.40
N ALA A 328 9.95 -12.02 4.55
CA ALA A 328 9.11 -13.21 4.68
C ALA A 328 8.45 -13.24 6.07
N VAL A 329 7.13 -13.09 6.11
CA VAL A 329 6.34 -13.01 7.35
C VAL A 329 5.65 -14.30 7.73
N ASP A 330 5.45 -15.19 6.75
CA ASP A 330 4.94 -16.54 6.95
C ASP A 330 5.52 -17.47 5.89
N VAL A 331 5.95 -18.66 6.32
CA VAL A 331 6.55 -19.66 5.45
C VAL A 331 5.92 -21.01 5.80
N SER A 332 5.17 -21.57 4.87
CA SER A 332 4.56 -22.89 5.00
C SER A 332 5.26 -23.90 4.08
N GLY A 333 4.74 -25.14 4.01
CA GLY A 333 5.26 -26.16 3.08
C GLY A 333 5.04 -25.82 1.60
N HIS A 334 3.96 -25.09 1.28
CA HIS A 334 3.51 -24.84 -0.09
C HIS A 334 3.28 -23.37 -0.40
N THR A 335 3.42 -22.47 0.58
CA THR A 335 3.20 -21.04 0.41
C THR A 335 4.24 -20.23 1.16
N ILE A 336 4.52 -19.04 0.64
CA ILE A 336 5.29 -18.00 1.33
C ILE A 336 4.45 -16.73 1.28
N THR A 337 4.31 -16.07 2.43
CA THR A 337 3.74 -14.72 2.50
C THR A 337 4.88 -13.73 2.72
N LEU A 338 5.00 -12.78 1.80
CA LEU A 338 5.97 -11.70 1.85
C LEU A 338 5.28 -10.39 2.24
N GLU A 339 5.97 -9.57 3.02
CA GLU A 339 5.64 -8.20 3.35
C GLU A 339 6.58 -7.26 2.58
N LEU A 340 6.00 -6.34 1.80
CA LEU A 340 6.76 -5.29 1.12
C LEU A 340 6.21 -3.91 1.49
N THR A 341 7.12 -2.98 1.78
CA THR A 341 6.84 -1.54 1.82
C THR A 341 7.63 -0.77 0.79
N GLY A 342 6.99 0.23 0.21
CA GLY A 342 7.60 1.10 -0.78
C GLY A 342 6.62 2.06 -1.42
N ASP A 343 7.08 2.69 -2.50
CA ASP A 343 6.18 3.32 -3.45
C ASP A 343 5.47 2.28 -4.30
N LEU A 344 4.49 2.76 -5.05
CA LEU A 344 3.65 1.94 -5.91
C LEU A 344 4.45 1.18 -6.98
N ASP A 345 5.43 1.83 -7.60
CA ASP A 345 6.21 1.25 -8.70
C ASP A 345 6.99 0.03 -8.22
N LYS A 346 7.62 0.15 -7.04
CA LYS A 346 8.31 -0.95 -6.37
C LYS A 346 7.37 -2.12 -6.05
N LEU A 347 6.16 -1.81 -5.55
CA LEU A 347 5.14 -2.82 -5.21
C LEU A 347 4.70 -3.60 -6.46
N VAL A 348 4.40 -2.88 -7.55
CA VAL A 348 3.97 -3.47 -8.83
C VAL A 348 5.11 -4.26 -9.47
N ALA A 349 6.35 -3.76 -9.43
CA ALA A 349 7.52 -4.46 -9.96
C ALA A 349 7.75 -5.80 -9.26
N LEU A 350 7.69 -5.84 -7.92
CA LEU A 350 7.79 -7.10 -7.18
C LEU A 350 6.65 -8.05 -7.55
N GLN A 351 5.41 -7.54 -7.61
CA GLN A 351 4.26 -8.36 -7.98
C GLN A 351 4.46 -9.00 -9.36
N ARG A 352 4.86 -8.22 -10.38
CA ARG A 352 5.11 -8.71 -11.74
C ARG A 352 6.19 -9.81 -11.78
N LEU A 353 7.28 -9.65 -11.03
CA LEU A 353 8.34 -10.68 -10.96
C LEU A 353 7.88 -11.97 -10.28
N LEU A 354 6.87 -11.90 -9.42
CA LEU A 354 6.34 -13.04 -8.68
C LEU A 354 5.13 -13.69 -9.38
N GLU A 355 4.56 -13.06 -10.41
CA GLU A 355 3.45 -13.62 -11.21
C GLU A 355 3.74 -15.04 -11.75
N PRO A 356 4.94 -15.35 -12.29
CA PRO A 356 5.24 -16.68 -12.84
C PRO A 356 5.20 -17.82 -11.80
N TYR A 357 5.43 -17.51 -10.53
CA TYR A 357 5.43 -18.51 -9.45
C TYR A 357 4.02 -18.87 -8.96
N GLY A 358 3.00 -18.10 -9.35
CA GLY A 358 1.62 -18.30 -8.93
C GLY A 358 1.29 -17.53 -7.65
N ILE A 359 0.81 -16.30 -7.83
CA ILE A 359 0.32 -15.47 -6.73
C ILE A 359 -1.04 -16.01 -6.27
N CYS A 360 -1.15 -16.40 -5.01
CA CYS A 360 -2.41 -16.86 -4.42
C CYS A 360 -3.30 -15.67 -4.04
N GLU A 361 -2.72 -14.68 -3.36
CA GLU A 361 -3.47 -13.60 -2.73
C GLU A 361 -2.59 -12.36 -2.57
N VAL A 362 -3.18 -11.18 -2.78
CA VAL A 362 -2.52 -9.89 -2.59
C VAL A 362 -3.43 -8.99 -1.78
N ALA A 363 -2.93 -8.51 -0.65
CA ALA A 363 -3.57 -7.51 0.19
C ALA A 363 -2.71 -6.25 0.25
N ARG A 364 -3.34 -5.09 0.07
CA ARG A 364 -2.66 -3.78 0.07
C ARG A 364 -3.40 -2.80 0.95
N THR A 365 -2.65 -1.94 1.64
CA THR A 365 -3.20 -0.99 2.63
C THR A 365 -3.77 0.29 2.04
N GLY A 366 -3.44 0.60 0.77
CA GLY A 366 -3.56 1.94 0.22
C GLY A 366 -2.38 2.84 0.60
N ARG A 367 -2.27 3.98 -0.09
CA ARG A 367 -1.18 4.96 0.05
C ARG A 367 -1.33 5.77 1.32
N LEU A 368 -0.25 5.86 2.09
CA LEU A 368 -0.02 6.93 3.05
C LEU A 368 0.87 8.00 2.46
N ALA A 369 0.65 9.23 2.90
CA ALA A 369 1.48 10.37 2.54
C ALA A 369 1.61 11.32 3.73
N LEU A 370 2.84 11.79 3.97
CA LEU A 370 3.14 12.90 4.87
C LEU A 370 4.10 13.86 4.18
N VAL A 371 3.89 15.17 4.37
CA VAL A 371 4.80 16.20 3.85
C VAL A 371 6.19 16.02 4.47
N ARG A 372 7.23 16.06 3.64
CA ARG A 372 8.63 16.08 4.05
C ARG A 372 9.02 17.47 4.49
N GLU A 373 9.59 17.55 5.68
CA GLU A 373 10.05 18.82 6.27
C GLU A 373 11.45 19.19 5.77
N SER A 374 12.18 18.25 5.18
CA SER A 374 13.44 18.53 4.47
C SER A 374 13.25 19.32 3.17
N GLY A 375 12.03 19.38 2.64
CA GLY A 375 11.74 19.99 1.34
C GLY A 375 12.22 19.16 0.13
N VAL A 376 12.84 18.00 0.34
CA VAL A 376 13.41 17.18 -0.73
C VAL A 376 12.34 16.29 -1.34
N ASP A 377 12.06 16.47 -2.63
CA ASP A 377 11.15 15.60 -3.35
C ASP A 377 11.91 14.60 -4.24
N THR A 378 11.65 13.31 -4.00
CA THR A 378 12.23 12.21 -4.74
C THR A 378 11.83 12.21 -6.21
N LYS A 379 10.65 12.75 -6.58
CA LYS A 379 10.21 12.82 -7.98
C LYS A 379 11.12 13.70 -8.82
N TYR A 380 11.49 14.87 -8.29
CA TYR A 380 12.42 15.77 -8.98
C TYR A 380 13.82 15.16 -9.07
N LEU A 381 14.25 14.38 -8.06
CA LEU A 381 15.55 13.71 -8.10
C LEU A 381 15.63 12.52 -9.09
N ARG A 382 14.50 11.88 -9.43
CA ARG A 382 14.48 10.77 -10.41
C ARG A 382 14.72 11.22 -11.85
N GLY A 383 14.49 12.50 -12.16
CA GLY A 383 14.61 13.06 -13.51
C GLY A 383 15.96 13.72 -13.84
N TYR A 384 16.86 13.87 -12.86
CA TYR A 384 18.19 14.44 -13.09
C TYR A 384 19.25 13.35 -13.05
N SER A 385 19.91 13.09 -14.18
CA SER A 385 21.27 12.57 -14.16
C SER A 385 22.11 13.58 -13.38
N LEU A 386 22.68 13.15 -12.25
CA LEU A 386 23.68 13.95 -11.54
C LEU A 386 24.78 14.31 -12.55
N PRO A 387 25.23 15.58 -12.62
CA PRO A 387 26.43 15.88 -13.40
C PRO A 387 27.58 15.05 -12.80
N LEU A 388 28.16 14.19 -13.66
CA LEU A 388 29.32 13.35 -13.35
C LEU A 388 30.52 14.19 -12.89
#